data_AF-A0A125NVA1-F1
#
_entry.id   AF-A0A125NVA1-F1
#
_cell.length_a   1.000
_cell.length_b   1.000
_cell.length_c   1.000
_cell.angle_alpha   90.00
_cell.angle_beta   90.00
_cell.angle_gamma   90.00
#
_symmetry.space_group_name_H-M   'P 1'
#
loop_
_entity.id
_entity.type
_entity.pdbx_description
1 polymer ?
#
loop_
_entity_poly.entity_id
_entity_poly.type
_entity_poly.pdbx_seq_one_letter_code
_entity_poly.pdbx_strand_id
1 'polypeptide(L)'
;MAYISQLTYDDAPPENQEAFRHEQAVRGKPSNMKATLLHSVPAHAAYMQWYPLWDEVKKLLGLRGAVLYAHAISTTNNCLLCSTYFRKALTDLGTSPDKFEVSAEEEPIVALGYAAANHAQPIDPKLWAQLEERFSERDLVNLVAFAGLMVATNLFNNLVQVEVDDVLTPYVPRAQVAETADVE
;
A
#
# COMPACT_ATOMS: atom_id res chain seq x y z
N MET A 1 -2.35 -3.14 20.21
CA MET A 1 -0.90 -2.92 20.23
C MET A 1 -0.26 -3.88 19.25
N ALA A 2 0.70 -3.39 18.47
CA ALA A 2 1.42 -4.21 17.50
C ALA A 2 2.12 -5.42 18.16
N TYR A 3 2.20 -6.54 17.44
CA TYR A 3 2.84 -7.77 17.91
C TYR A 3 4.37 -7.73 17.80
N ILE A 4 4.90 -6.89 16.90
CA ILE A 4 6.34 -6.65 16.74
C ILE A 4 6.57 -5.15 16.95
N SER A 5 7.48 -4.82 17.87
CA SER A 5 7.85 -3.43 18.14
C SER A 5 8.51 -2.77 16.93
N GLN A 6 8.48 -1.45 16.89
CA GLN A 6 9.26 -0.68 15.92
C GLN A 6 10.73 -0.67 16.36
N LEU A 7 11.66 -0.92 15.45
CA LEU A 7 13.07 -0.70 15.73
C LEU A 7 13.36 0.80 15.76
N THR A 8 14.11 1.27 16.76
CA THR A 8 14.67 2.63 16.76
C THR A 8 16.13 2.56 16.31
N TYR A 9 16.70 3.68 15.86
CA TYR A 9 18.11 3.71 15.49
C TYR A 9 19.04 3.35 16.67
N ASP A 10 18.73 3.86 17.86
CA ASP A 10 19.57 3.68 19.06
C ASP A 10 19.52 2.24 19.58
N ASP A 11 18.38 1.56 19.40
CA ASP A 11 18.19 0.16 19.78
C ASP A 11 18.59 -0.83 18.67
N ALA A 12 18.92 -0.35 17.46
CA ALA A 12 19.26 -1.19 16.33
C ALA A 12 20.61 -1.89 16.53
N PRO A 13 20.67 -3.23 16.33
CA PRO A 13 21.95 -3.95 16.23
C PRO A 13 22.83 -3.34 15.14
N PRO A 14 24.18 -3.41 15.26
CA PRO A 14 25.09 -2.85 14.27
C PRO A 14 24.80 -3.29 12.83
N GLU A 15 24.39 -4.55 12.62
CA GLU A 15 24.00 -5.06 11.30
C GLU A 15 22.76 -4.37 10.69
N ASN A 16 21.87 -3.82 11.52
CA ASN A 16 20.63 -3.19 11.08
C ASN A 16 20.75 -1.66 10.98
N GLN A 17 21.71 -1.05 11.70
CA GLN A 17 21.94 0.41 11.68
C GLN A 17 22.27 0.95 10.29
N GLU A 18 23.02 0.20 9.47
CA GLU A 18 23.32 0.57 8.09
C GLU A 18 22.04 0.67 7.24
N ALA A 19 21.18 -0.36 7.31
CA ALA A 19 19.89 -0.38 6.62
C ALA A 19 18.98 0.75 7.11
N PHE A 20 18.98 1.02 8.41
CA PHE A 20 18.21 2.11 9.01
C PHE A 20 18.68 3.49 8.51
N ARG A 21 19.99 3.75 8.47
CA ARG A 21 20.57 4.99 7.91
C ARG A 21 20.23 5.14 6.44
N HIS A 22 20.38 4.08 5.67
CA HIS A 22 20.06 4.10 4.25
C HIS A 22 18.57 4.42 4.01
N GLU A 23 17.66 3.80 4.77
CA GLU A 23 16.23 4.10 4.67
C GLU A 23 15.95 5.57 5.01
N GLN A 24 16.55 6.10 6.08
CA GLN A 24 16.45 7.52 6.42
C GLN A 24 16.96 8.45 5.33
N ALA A 25 18.11 8.14 4.75
CA ALA A 25 18.74 8.96 3.73
C ALA A 25 17.93 8.99 2.42
N VAL A 26 17.33 7.86 2.04
CA VAL A 26 16.60 7.73 0.77
C VAL A 26 15.14 8.16 0.90
N ARG A 27 14.50 7.92 2.05
CA ARG A 27 13.04 8.03 2.20
C ARG A 27 12.57 8.84 3.42
N GLY A 28 13.50 9.40 4.19
CA GLY A 28 13.19 10.12 5.42
C GLY A 28 12.84 9.19 6.57
N LYS A 29 12.16 9.73 7.60
CA LYS A 29 11.78 8.95 8.80
C LYS A 29 11.05 7.67 8.37
N PRO A 30 11.51 6.47 8.78
CA PRO A 30 10.82 5.23 8.49
C PRO A 30 9.40 5.28 9.04
N SER A 31 8.43 4.80 8.27
CA SER A 31 7.09 4.56 8.80
C SER A 31 7.12 3.43 9.83
N ASN A 32 6.06 3.31 10.63
CA ASN A 32 5.92 2.26 11.63
C ASN A 32 6.19 0.87 11.04
N MET A 33 5.60 0.56 9.86
CA MET A 33 5.85 -0.70 9.14
C MET A 33 7.33 -0.90 8.82
N LYS A 34 8.00 0.14 8.30
CA LYS A 34 9.41 0.02 7.89
C LYS A 34 10.31 -0.13 9.10
N ALA A 35 10.05 0.61 10.18
CA ALA A 35 10.74 0.47 11.45
C ALA A 35 10.57 -0.95 12.02
N THR A 36 9.38 -1.55 11.89
CA THR A 36 9.15 -2.96 12.25
C THR A 36 9.92 -3.93 11.33
N LEU A 37 9.89 -3.72 10.01
CA LEU A 37 10.64 -4.56 9.06
C LEU A 37 12.16 -4.48 9.26
N LEU A 38 12.67 -3.35 9.75
CA LEU A 38 14.11 -3.13 9.99
C LEU A 38 14.69 -4.02 11.09
N HIS A 39 13.88 -4.78 11.85
CA HIS A 39 14.37 -5.92 12.63
C HIS A 39 15.06 -6.98 11.77
N SER A 40 14.74 -7.05 10.47
CA SER A 40 15.34 -7.97 9.50
C SER A 40 15.69 -7.25 8.19
N VAL A 41 16.98 -6.98 7.98
CA VAL A 41 17.50 -6.38 6.73
C VAL A 41 16.99 -7.08 5.45
N PRO A 42 16.99 -8.42 5.32
CA PRO A 42 16.47 -9.05 4.11
C PRO A 42 14.95 -8.87 3.96
N ALA A 43 14.17 -8.88 5.05
CA ALA A 43 12.73 -8.62 4.97
C ALA A 43 12.45 -7.17 4.54
N HIS A 44 13.13 -6.20 5.16
CA HIS A 44 13.05 -4.79 4.76
C HIS A 44 13.40 -4.62 3.27
N ALA A 45 14.53 -5.19 2.82
CA ALA A 45 14.98 -5.07 1.43
C ALA A 45 13.97 -5.66 0.43
N ALA A 46 13.37 -6.81 0.74
CA ALA A 46 12.35 -7.44 -0.09
C ALA A 46 11.10 -6.56 -0.21
N TYR A 47 10.61 -6.02 0.91
CA TYR A 47 9.42 -5.17 0.91
C TYR A 47 9.68 -3.81 0.27
N MET A 48 10.92 -3.32 0.18
CA MET A 48 11.26 -2.09 -0.56
C MET A 48 11.28 -2.28 -2.09
N GLN A 49 11.23 -3.52 -2.61
CA GLN A 49 11.21 -3.77 -4.07
C GLN A 49 9.89 -3.37 -4.74
N TRP A 50 8.88 -2.95 -3.98
CA TRP A 50 7.67 -2.36 -4.55
C TRP A 50 7.93 -0.97 -5.18
N TYR A 51 8.98 -0.24 -4.78
CA TYR A 51 9.26 1.11 -5.29
C TYR A 51 9.58 1.17 -6.79
N PRO A 52 10.47 0.31 -7.34
CA PRO A 52 10.67 0.23 -8.80
C PRO A 52 9.37 -0.06 -9.57
N LEU A 53 8.53 -0.97 -9.06
CA LEU A 53 7.24 -1.26 -9.68
C LEU A 53 6.28 -0.08 -9.56
N TRP A 54 6.25 0.62 -8.42
CA TRP A 54 5.45 1.83 -8.23
C TRP A 54 5.80 2.91 -9.27
N ASP A 55 7.08 3.05 -9.60
CA ASP A 55 7.50 4.00 -10.65
C ASP A 55 7.00 3.59 -12.03
N GLU A 56 7.02 2.30 -12.38
CA GLU A 56 6.41 1.81 -13.62
C GLU A 56 4.89 2.00 -13.62
N VAL A 57 4.20 1.64 -12.54
CA VAL A 57 2.75 1.80 -12.39
C VAL A 57 2.32 3.27 -12.53
N LYS A 58 3.06 4.22 -11.94
CA LYS A 58 2.81 5.66 -12.13
C LYS A 58 3.01 6.12 -13.57
N LYS A 59 3.99 5.58 -14.30
CA LYS A 59 4.17 5.90 -15.73
C LYS A 59 2.98 5.43 -16.56
N LEU A 60 2.41 4.28 -16.22
CA LEU A 60 1.28 3.68 -16.93
C LEU A 60 -0.06 4.38 -16.63
N LEU A 61 -0.31 4.72 -15.36
CA LEU A 61 -1.63 5.14 -14.89
C LEU A 61 -1.72 6.63 -14.54
N GLY A 62 -0.60 7.33 -14.53
CA GLY A 62 -0.46 8.60 -13.81
C GLY A 62 -0.53 8.40 -12.29
N LEU A 63 -0.21 9.46 -11.54
CA LEU A 63 -0.14 9.38 -10.08
C LEU A 63 -1.51 9.07 -9.45
N ARG A 64 -2.59 9.71 -9.94
CA ARG A 64 -3.95 9.47 -9.42
C ARG A 64 -4.40 8.03 -9.66
N GLY A 65 -4.28 7.51 -10.88
CA GLY A 65 -4.66 6.14 -11.20
C GLY A 65 -3.86 5.11 -10.40
N ALA A 66 -2.55 5.33 -10.22
CA ALA A 66 -1.71 4.48 -9.37
C ALA A 66 -2.16 4.48 -7.89
N VAL A 67 -2.50 5.65 -7.34
CA VAL A 67 -3.01 5.76 -5.96
C VAL A 67 -4.38 5.10 -5.82
N LEU A 68 -5.30 5.29 -6.78
CA LEU A 68 -6.60 4.63 -6.77
C LEU A 68 -6.47 3.11 -6.83
N TYR A 69 -5.57 2.60 -7.67
CA TYR A 69 -5.28 1.18 -7.78
C TYR A 69 -4.77 0.59 -6.46
N ALA A 70 -3.74 1.21 -5.87
CA ALA A 70 -3.18 0.75 -4.60
C ALA A 70 -4.19 0.89 -3.43
N HIS A 71 -4.97 1.97 -3.41
CA HIS A 71 -6.05 2.18 -2.45
C HIS A 71 -7.12 1.07 -2.55
N ALA A 72 -7.52 0.68 -3.77
CA ALA A 72 -8.48 -0.40 -3.99
C ALA A 72 -7.98 -1.72 -3.39
N ILE A 73 -6.72 -2.08 -3.65
CA ILE A 73 -6.10 -3.29 -3.10
C ILE A 73 -6.10 -3.25 -1.56
N SER A 74 -5.55 -2.18 -0.98
CA SER A 74 -5.41 -2.05 0.48
C SER A 74 -6.72 -1.95 1.23
N THR A 75 -7.73 -1.31 0.64
CA THR A 75 -9.08 -1.26 1.21
C THR A 75 -9.70 -2.66 1.22
N THR A 76 -9.59 -3.39 0.12
CA THR A 76 -10.15 -4.76 0.03
C THR A 76 -9.45 -5.76 0.94
N ASN A 77 -8.14 -5.63 1.15
CA ASN A 77 -7.43 -6.43 2.15
C ASN A 77 -7.67 -5.98 3.60
N ASN A 78 -8.51 -4.95 3.83
CA ASN A 78 -8.74 -4.35 5.13
C ASN A 78 -7.43 -3.94 5.85
N CYS A 79 -6.41 -3.50 5.11
CA CYS A 79 -5.20 -2.96 5.73
C CYS A 79 -5.42 -1.50 6.12
N LEU A 80 -5.68 -1.23 7.40
CA LEU A 80 -5.95 0.11 7.92
C LEU A 80 -4.80 1.09 7.62
N LEU A 81 -3.56 0.69 7.96
CA LEU A 81 -2.37 1.51 7.72
C LEU A 81 -2.21 1.85 6.23
N CYS A 82 -2.27 0.83 5.38
CA CYS A 82 -2.02 0.97 3.94
C CYS A 82 -3.12 1.78 3.24
N SER A 83 -4.39 1.49 3.53
CA SER A 83 -5.52 2.24 2.98
C SER A 83 -5.46 3.71 3.44
N THR A 84 -5.17 3.97 4.71
CA THR A 84 -5.02 5.34 5.25
C THR A 84 -3.88 6.10 4.56
N TYR A 85 -2.75 5.43 4.30
CA TYR A 85 -1.65 6.03 3.53
C TYR A 85 -2.12 6.51 2.15
N PHE A 86 -2.87 5.68 1.41
CA PHE A 86 -3.40 6.09 0.10
C PHE A 86 -4.56 7.08 0.20
N ARG A 87 -5.35 7.09 1.28
CA ARG A 87 -6.34 8.14 1.54
C ARG A 87 -5.69 9.51 1.72
N LYS A 88 -4.56 9.57 2.43
CA LYS A 88 -3.73 10.78 2.48
C LYS A 88 -3.26 11.18 1.09
N ALA A 89 -2.73 10.24 0.30
CA ALA A 89 -2.26 10.53 -1.05
C ALA A 89 -3.38 11.07 -1.96
N LEU A 90 -4.60 10.54 -1.88
CA LEU A 90 -5.76 11.09 -2.58
C LEU A 90 -6.07 12.52 -2.12
N THR A 91 -6.02 12.76 -0.81
CA THR A 91 -6.26 14.11 -0.25
C THR A 91 -5.22 15.11 -0.74
N ASP A 92 -3.94 14.73 -0.77
CA ASP A 92 -2.84 15.54 -1.28
C ASP A 92 -3.02 15.86 -2.78
N LEU A 93 -3.70 14.99 -3.54
CA LEU A 93 -4.08 15.19 -4.93
C LEU A 93 -5.38 16.03 -5.10
N GLY A 94 -5.91 16.62 -4.03
CA GLY A 94 -7.16 17.37 -4.05
C GLY A 94 -8.41 16.50 -4.21
N THR A 95 -8.29 15.18 -4.00
CA THR A 95 -9.37 14.21 -4.13
C THR A 95 -9.87 13.79 -2.75
N SER A 96 -11.16 13.94 -2.50
CA SER A 96 -11.77 13.45 -1.25
C SER A 96 -11.71 11.91 -1.20
N PRO A 97 -11.04 11.29 -0.21
CA PRO A 97 -10.94 9.84 -0.12
C PRO A 97 -12.27 9.17 0.25
N ASP A 98 -13.25 9.93 0.76
CA ASP A 98 -14.59 9.43 1.11
C ASP A 98 -15.63 9.63 -0.01
N LYS A 99 -15.31 10.48 -1.00
CA LYS A 99 -16.24 10.95 -2.03
C LYS A 99 -15.50 11.23 -3.33
N PHE A 100 -14.86 10.21 -3.90
CA PHE A 100 -14.26 10.30 -5.23
C PHE A 100 -15.07 9.48 -6.21
N GLU A 101 -15.23 10.02 -7.41
CA GLU A 101 -15.74 9.27 -8.55
C GLU A 101 -14.56 8.63 -9.28
N VAL A 102 -14.76 7.39 -9.72
CA VAL A 102 -13.83 6.67 -10.59
C VAL A 102 -14.28 6.92 -12.02
N SER A 103 -13.41 7.47 -12.86
CA SER A 103 -13.74 7.70 -14.27
C SER A 103 -13.85 6.37 -15.03
N ALA A 104 -14.48 6.38 -16.20
CA ALA A 104 -14.53 5.20 -17.08
C ALA A 104 -13.11 4.72 -17.49
N GLU A 105 -12.13 5.62 -17.54
CA GLU A 105 -10.74 5.28 -17.81
C GLU A 105 -10.04 4.69 -16.57
N GLU A 106 -10.47 5.02 -15.36
CA GLU A 106 -9.90 4.50 -14.11
C GLU A 106 -10.56 3.17 -13.67
N GLU A 107 -11.79 2.90 -14.15
CA GLU A 107 -12.61 1.79 -13.68
C GLU A 107 -11.94 0.41 -13.87
N PRO A 108 -11.36 0.05 -15.03
CA PRO A 108 -10.69 -1.24 -15.18
C PRO A 108 -9.52 -1.44 -14.22
N ILE A 109 -8.75 -0.39 -13.91
CA ILE A 109 -7.61 -0.55 -13.01
C ILE A 109 -8.03 -0.63 -11.54
N VAL A 110 -9.08 0.10 -11.15
CA VAL A 110 -9.67 -0.03 -9.82
C VAL A 110 -10.28 -1.42 -9.64
N ALA A 111 -11.00 -1.93 -10.65
CA ALA A 111 -11.56 -3.28 -10.65
C ALA A 111 -10.46 -4.36 -10.57
N LEU A 112 -9.35 -4.18 -11.28
CA LEU A 112 -8.17 -5.05 -11.13
C LEU A 112 -7.65 -5.05 -9.70
N GLY A 113 -7.62 -3.89 -9.04
CA GLY A 113 -7.17 -3.76 -7.65
C GLY A 113 -8.03 -4.59 -6.69
N TYR A 114 -9.35 -4.51 -6.84
CA TYR A 114 -10.28 -5.33 -6.06
C TYR A 114 -10.12 -6.82 -6.35
N ALA A 115 -10.00 -7.20 -7.62
CA ALA A 115 -9.84 -8.61 -8.01
C ALA A 115 -8.52 -9.20 -7.48
N ALA A 116 -7.41 -8.47 -7.55
CA ALA A 116 -6.11 -8.91 -7.08
C ALA A 116 -6.09 -9.12 -5.55
N ALA A 117 -6.75 -8.24 -4.79
CA ALA A 117 -6.83 -8.35 -3.33
C ALA A 117 -7.69 -9.54 -2.86
N ASN A 118 -8.70 -9.93 -3.64
CA ASN A 118 -9.68 -10.98 -3.33
C ASN A 118 -9.50 -12.25 -4.18
N HIS A 119 -8.28 -12.59 -4.60
CA HIS A 119 -7.98 -13.64 -5.60
C HIS A 119 -8.32 -15.10 -5.16
N ALA A 120 -9.57 -15.35 -4.77
CA ALA A 120 -10.14 -16.68 -4.57
C ALA A 120 -10.54 -17.32 -5.92
N GLN A 121 -10.63 -16.52 -6.99
CA GLN A 121 -10.98 -16.92 -8.35
C GLN A 121 -10.06 -16.23 -9.36
N PRO A 122 -9.90 -16.78 -10.58
CA PRO A 122 -9.27 -16.08 -11.69
C PRO A 122 -9.95 -14.72 -11.96
N ILE A 123 -9.17 -13.76 -12.48
CA ILE A 123 -9.70 -12.46 -12.91
C ILE A 123 -10.77 -12.68 -13.99
N ASP A 124 -11.88 -11.91 -13.91
CA ASP A 124 -12.95 -11.96 -14.90
C ASP A 124 -12.38 -11.75 -16.31
N PRO A 125 -12.59 -12.68 -17.26
CA PRO A 125 -12.11 -12.54 -18.64
C PRO A 125 -12.55 -11.25 -19.32
N LYS A 126 -13.72 -10.70 -18.98
CA LYS A 126 -14.18 -9.40 -19.52
C LYS A 126 -13.32 -8.25 -19.03
N LEU A 127 -13.00 -8.23 -17.74
CA LEU A 127 -12.08 -7.25 -17.16
C LEU A 127 -10.69 -7.41 -17.78
N TRP A 128 -10.21 -8.64 -17.94
CA TRP A 128 -8.91 -8.89 -18.55
C TRP A 128 -8.83 -8.37 -19.99
N ALA A 129 -9.85 -8.61 -20.81
CA ALA A 129 -9.92 -8.08 -22.17
C ALA A 129 -9.88 -6.53 -22.21
N GLN A 130 -10.57 -5.85 -21.29
CA GLN A 130 -10.50 -4.38 -21.19
C GLN A 130 -9.10 -3.87 -20.82
N LEU A 131 -8.34 -4.64 -20.03
CA LEU A 131 -6.97 -4.30 -19.68
C LEU A 131 -6.03 -4.53 -20.87
N GLU A 132 -6.21 -5.61 -21.64
CA GLU A 132 -5.43 -5.93 -22.85
C GLU A 132 -5.64 -4.91 -23.98
N GLU A 133 -6.81 -4.25 -24.04
CA GLU A 133 -7.04 -3.14 -24.97
C GLU A 133 -6.15 -1.92 -24.69
N ARG A 134 -5.59 -1.81 -23.48
CA ARG A 134 -4.91 -0.60 -22.99
C ARG A 134 -3.45 -0.80 -22.63
N PHE A 135 -3.07 -2.01 -22.26
CA PHE A 135 -1.76 -2.31 -21.69
C PHE A 135 -1.11 -3.46 -22.43
N SER A 136 0.20 -3.36 -22.67
CA SER A 136 0.98 -4.49 -23.21
C SER A 136 1.12 -5.60 -22.17
N GLU A 137 1.50 -6.81 -22.60
CA GLU A 137 1.78 -7.91 -21.66
C GLU A 137 2.82 -7.54 -20.61
N ARG A 138 3.86 -6.77 -20.99
CA ARG A 138 4.86 -6.25 -20.05
C ARG A 138 4.22 -5.36 -18.98
N ASP A 139 3.30 -4.50 -19.38
CA ASP A 139 2.64 -3.56 -18.48
C ASP A 139 1.68 -4.30 -17.54
N LEU A 140 0.95 -5.28 -18.06
CA LEU A 140 0.08 -6.17 -17.27
C LEU A 140 0.89 -6.96 -16.23
N VAL A 141 2.06 -7.47 -16.59
CA VAL A 141 2.99 -8.11 -15.62
C VAL A 141 3.39 -7.13 -14.52
N ASN A 142 3.74 -5.89 -14.85
CA ASN A 142 4.09 -4.87 -13.85
C ASN A 142 2.92 -4.56 -12.91
N LEU A 143 1.71 -4.39 -13.44
CA LEU A 143 0.51 -4.12 -12.66
C LEU A 143 0.19 -5.27 -11.69
N VAL A 144 0.18 -6.52 -12.18
CA VAL A 144 -0.12 -7.70 -11.36
C VAL A 144 0.99 -7.97 -10.33
N ALA A 145 2.27 -7.82 -10.71
CA ALA A 145 3.38 -7.98 -9.78
C ALA A 145 3.36 -6.92 -8.67
N PHE A 146 3.03 -5.66 -9.01
CA PHE A 146 2.82 -4.61 -8.03
C PHE A 146 1.70 -4.96 -7.06
N ALA A 147 0.57 -5.46 -7.57
CA ALA A 147 -0.54 -5.88 -6.72
C ALA A 147 -0.13 -6.98 -5.74
N GLY A 148 0.64 -7.97 -6.19
CA GLY A 148 1.16 -9.03 -5.32
C GLY A 148 2.02 -8.49 -4.17
N LEU A 149 2.92 -7.55 -4.44
CA LEU A 149 3.71 -6.91 -3.37
C LEU A 149 2.86 -6.03 -2.45
N MET A 150 1.82 -5.37 -2.98
CA MET A 150 0.88 -4.60 -2.17
C MET A 150 0.08 -5.52 -1.24
N VAL A 151 -0.40 -6.66 -1.73
CA VAL A 151 -1.07 -7.69 -0.93
C VAL A 151 -0.13 -8.24 0.15
N ALA A 152 1.14 -8.53 -0.18
CA ALA A 152 2.13 -8.96 0.81
C ALA A 152 2.37 -7.90 1.89
N THR A 153 2.43 -6.63 1.49
CA THR A 153 2.54 -5.47 2.40
C THR A 153 1.34 -5.35 3.33
N ASN A 154 0.13 -5.44 2.77
CA ASN A 154 -1.12 -5.44 3.52
C ASN A 154 -1.17 -6.61 4.53
N LEU A 155 -0.80 -7.80 4.08
CA LEU A 155 -0.75 -9.01 4.91
C LEU A 155 0.20 -8.85 6.09
N PHE A 156 1.43 -8.39 5.85
CA PHE A 156 2.41 -8.18 6.92
C PHE A 156 1.85 -7.23 7.99
N ASN A 157 1.35 -6.06 7.57
CA ASN A 157 0.81 -5.06 8.48
C ASN A 157 -0.35 -5.59 9.32
N ASN A 158 -1.26 -6.35 8.70
CA ASN A 158 -2.42 -6.91 9.38
C ASN A 158 -2.03 -8.03 10.36
N LEU A 159 -1.14 -8.94 9.96
CA LEU A 159 -0.74 -10.07 10.80
C LEU A 159 -0.08 -9.64 12.10
N VAL A 160 0.74 -8.58 12.05
CA VAL A 160 1.46 -8.08 13.24
C VAL A 160 0.85 -6.81 13.82
N GLN A 161 -0.34 -6.42 13.33
CA GLN A 161 -1.09 -5.25 13.79
C GLN A 161 -0.25 -3.98 13.85
N VAL A 162 0.49 -3.68 12.77
CA VAL A 162 1.28 -2.44 12.69
C VAL A 162 0.37 -1.24 12.88
N GLU A 163 0.75 -0.38 13.82
CA GLU A 163 -0.01 0.82 14.16
C GLU A 163 0.09 1.86 13.04
N VAL A 164 -1.01 2.61 12.85
CA VAL A 164 -1.06 3.72 11.90
C VAL A 164 -0.04 4.78 12.30
N ASP A 165 0.74 5.30 11.35
CA ASP A 165 1.66 6.41 11.62
C ASP A 165 0.88 7.64 12.11
N ASP A 166 1.39 8.37 13.11
CA ASP A 166 0.70 9.55 13.68
C ASP A 166 0.32 10.61 12.62
N VAL A 167 1.15 10.75 11.59
CA VAL A 167 0.92 11.67 10.47
C VAL A 167 -0.28 11.28 9.62
N LEU A 168 -0.74 10.04 9.73
CA LEU A 168 -1.88 9.47 9.01
C LEU A 168 -3.18 9.54 9.82
N THR A 169 -3.14 9.83 11.13
CA THR A 169 -4.32 9.93 12.00
C THR A 169 -5.44 10.82 11.43
N PRO A 170 -5.17 12.00 10.83
CA PRO A 170 -6.23 12.84 10.25
C PRO A 170 -6.97 12.22 9.05
N TYR A 171 -6.43 11.15 8.47
CA TYR A 171 -6.92 10.52 7.25
C TYR A 171 -7.59 9.17 7.50
N VAL A 172 -7.58 8.68 8.75
CA VAL A 172 -8.26 7.43 9.14
C VAL A 172 -9.75 7.53 8.80
N PRO A 173 -10.37 6.49 8.17
CA PRO A 173 -11.79 6.51 7.85
C PRO A 173 -12.66 6.77 9.08
N ARG A 174 -13.59 7.73 8.98
CA ARG A 174 -14.47 8.11 10.12
C ARG A 174 -15.28 6.93 10.67
N ALA A 175 -15.69 5.99 9.82
CA ALA A 175 -16.42 4.80 10.25
C ALA A 175 -15.62 3.93 11.24
N GLN A 176 -14.29 3.90 11.12
CA GLN A 176 -13.41 3.11 11.99
C GLN A 176 -12.97 3.86 13.26
N VAL A 177 -13.14 5.18 13.30
CA VAL A 177 -12.97 5.98 14.52
C VAL A 177 -14.11 5.70 15.51
N ALA A 178 -15.32 5.41 15.02
CA ALA A 178 -16.47 5.10 15.88
C ALA A 178 -16.36 3.73 16.58
N GLU A 179 -15.84 2.71 15.88
CA GLU A 179 -15.66 1.35 16.45
C GLU A 179 -14.62 1.28 17.58
N THR A 180 -13.68 2.23 17.64
CA THR A 180 -12.66 2.27 18.71
C THR A 180 -13.11 3.04 19.96
N ALA A 181 -14.13 3.89 19.85
CA ALA A 181 -14.69 4.64 20.97
C ALA A 181 -15.71 3.83 21.81
N ASP A 182 -16.25 2.74 21.26
CA ASP A 182 -17.24 1.87 21.91
C ASP A 182 -16.60 0.67 22.67
N VAL A 183 -15.27 0.66 22.85
CA VAL A 183 -14.53 -0.42 23.53
C VAL A 183 -13.80 0.07 24.80
N GLU A 184 -14.04 1.31 25.26
CA GLU A 184 -13.59 1.79 26.59
C GLU A 184 -14.60 1.53 27.71
#